data_AF-A0A8S2UPY3-F1
#
_entry.id   AF-A0A8S2UPY3-F1
#
_cell.length_a   1.000
_cell.length_b   1.000
_cell.length_c   1.000
_cell.angle_alpha   90.00
_cell.angle_beta   90.00
_cell.angle_gamma   90.00
#
_symmetry.space_group_name_H-M   'P 1'
#
loop_
_entity.id
_entity.type
_entity.pdbx_description
1 polymer ?
#
loop_
_entity_poly.entity_id
_entity_poly.type
_entity_poly.pdbx_seq_one_letter_code
_entity_poly.pdbx_strand_id
1 'polypeptide(L)' 'IVQEIVISEKSDIHLALVEYRDHPPQDATFVTRVHDFTVRVNEMKGWLDQCQAQGGGDGPEAVADGLHDVLKLSWRATS' A
#
# COMPACT_ATOMS: atom_id res chain seq x y z
N ILE A 1 0.82 -16.55 7.20
CA ILE A 1 1.42 -15.57 6.25
C ILE A 1 2.03 -14.35 6.96
N VAL A 2 1.32 -13.23 7.21
CA VAL A 2 1.98 -12.01 7.76
C VAL A 2 2.61 -12.22 9.15
N GLN A 3 1.97 -13.02 10.01
CA GLN A 3 2.52 -13.31 11.35
C GLN A 3 3.73 -14.26 11.32
N GLU A 4 3.85 -15.16 10.34
CA GLU A 4 5.01 -16.08 10.26
C GLU A 4 6.28 -15.36 9.83
N ILE A 5 6.17 -14.41 8.89
CA ILE A 5 7.30 -13.65 8.34
C ILE A 5 8.00 -12.83 9.44
N VAL A 6 7.23 -12.30 10.39
CA VAL A 6 7.75 -11.44 11.47
C VAL A 6 8.39 -12.23 12.61
N ILE A 7 8.04 -13.52 12.80
CA ILE A 7 8.50 -14.33 13.94
C ILE A 7 9.77 -15.13 13.59
N SER A 8 10.01 -15.44 12.32
CA SER A 8 11.08 -16.38 11.92
C SER A 8 12.50 -15.80 11.95
N GLU A 9 12.69 -14.48 11.90
CA GLU A 9 14.01 -13.87 12.00
C GLU A 9 13.97 -12.61 12.84
N LYS A 10 15.05 -12.31 13.57
CA LYS A 10 15.26 -11.02 14.26
C LYS A 10 15.48 -9.88 13.25
N SER A 11 14.60 -9.77 12.27
CA SER A 11 14.69 -8.87 11.14
C SER A 11 13.78 -7.68 11.40
N ASP A 12 14.36 -6.50 11.27
CA ASP A 12 13.70 -5.22 11.48
C ASP A 12 12.85 -4.88 10.25
N ILE A 13 11.63 -5.42 10.22
CA ILE A 13 10.71 -5.31 9.08
C ILE A 13 9.75 -4.14 9.30
N HIS A 14 9.74 -3.23 8.33
CA HIS A 14 8.76 -2.16 8.22
C HIS A 14 7.86 -2.43 7.01
N LEU A 15 6.56 -2.21 7.15
CA LEU A 15 5.55 -2.46 6.13
C LEU A 15 4.86 -1.15 5.75
N ALA A 16 4.66 -0.88 4.46
CA ALA A 16 3.90 0.27 3.95
C ALA A 16 2.82 -0.22 2.97
N LEU A 17 1.79 0.57 2.74
CA LEU A 17 0.69 0.25 1.81
C LEU A 17 0.40 1.46 0.91
N VAL A 18 0.38 1.22 -0.41
CA VAL A 18 -0.11 2.19 -1.38
C VAL A 18 -1.29 1.55 -2.11
N GLU A 19 -2.48 2.08 -1.90
CA GLU A 19 -3.69 1.71 -2.62
C GLU A 19 -3.80 2.58 -3.88
N TYR A 20 -4.26 2.01 -5.00
CA TYR A 20 -4.58 2.76 -6.21
C TYR A 20 -5.94 2.33 -6.76
N ARG A 21 -6.59 3.20 -7.54
CA ARG A 21 -7.85 2.93 -8.24
C ARG A 21 -7.84 3.53 -9.65
N ASP A 22 -8.97 3.50 -10.33
CA ASP A 22 -9.12 4.12 -11.64
C ASP A 22 -9.14 5.65 -11.54
N HIS A 23 -8.74 6.32 -12.62
CA HIS A 23 -8.91 7.76 -12.76
C HIS A 23 -10.39 8.13 -12.94
N PRO A 24 -10.79 9.37 -12.60
CA PRO A 24 -12.08 9.89 -13.04
C PRO A 24 -12.20 9.90 -14.57
N PRO A 25 -13.38 9.61 -15.15
CA PRO A 25 -14.67 9.41 -14.49
C PRO A 25 -14.97 7.99 -13.98
N GLN A 26 -14.07 7.02 -14.16
CA GLN A 26 -14.30 5.61 -13.83
C GLN A 26 -14.39 5.40 -12.31
N ASP A 27 -13.57 6.11 -11.53
CA ASP A 27 -13.70 6.21 -10.07
C ASP A 27 -13.48 7.67 -9.63
N ALA A 28 -14.28 8.16 -8.68
CA ALA A 28 -14.21 9.51 -8.15
C ALA A 28 -13.83 9.57 -6.66
N THR A 29 -13.46 8.44 -6.06
CA THR A 29 -13.13 8.31 -4.64
C THR A 29 -11.71 8.79 -4.34
N PHE A 30 -10.70 8.12 -4.92
CA PHE A 30 -9.30 8.50 -4.84
C PHE A 30 -8.52 7.83 -5.98
N VAL A 31 -7.43 8.46 -6.43
CA VAL A 31 -6.52 7.87 -7.43
C VAL A 31 -5.45 7.02 -6.72
N THR A 32 -4.81 7.57 -5.68
CA THR A 32 -3.89 6.87 -4.78
C THR A 32 -4.20 7.18 -3.32
N ARG A 33 -3.90 6.23 -2.42
CA ARG A 33 -3.90 6.44 -0.96
C ARG A 33 -2.65 5.81 -0.37
N VAL A 34 -1.87 6.61 0.35
CA VAL A 34 -0.56 6.22 0.86
C VAL A 34 -0.61 6.06 2.38
N HIS A 35 -0.20 4.89 2.87
CA HIS A 35 0.13 4.61 4.26
C HIS A 35 1.62 4.32 4.35
N ASP A 36 2.36 5.18 5.05
CA ASP A 36 3.82 5.07 5.16
C ASP A 36 4.23 3.88 6.06
N PHE A 37 5.54 3.65 6.18
CA PHE A 37 6.09 2.51 6.91
C PHE A 37 5.64 2.43 8.38
N THR A 38 5.16 1.26 8.78
CA THR A 38 4.90 0.87 10.18
C THR A 38 5.60 -0.44 10.54
N VAL A 39 6.04 -0.54 11.80
CA VAL A 39 6.50 -1.80 12.42
C VAL A 39 5.34 -2.64 12.98
N ARG A 40 4.14 -2.04 13.08
CA ARG A 40 3.00 -2.65 13.78
C ARG A 40 2.17 -3.45 12.78
N VAL A 41 2.30 -4.77 12.84
CA VAL A 41 1.52 -5.69 12.00
C VAL A 41 0.00 -5.44 12.12
N ASN A 42 -0.50 -5.11 13.31
CA ASN A 42 -1.92 -4.83 13.51
C ASN A 42 -2.39 -3.56 12.79
N GLU A 43 -1.50 -2.57 12.62
CA GLU A 43 -1.80 -1.34 11.89
C GLU A 43 -1.91 -1.63 10.39
N MET A 44 -0.94 -2.38 9.83
CA MET A 44 -1.01 -2.88 8.45
C MET A 44 -2.27 -3.71 8.20
N LYS A 45 -2.63 -4.62 9.13
CA LYS A 45 -3.89 -5.37 9.03
C LYS A 45 -5.10 -4.44 9.01
N GLY A 46 -5.13 -3.43 9.87
CA GLY A 46 -6.22 -2.45 9.90
C GLY A 46 -6.36 -1.66 8.60
N TRP A 47 -5.25 -1.35 7.92
CA TRP A 47 -5.30 -0.74 6.58
C TRP A 47 -5.85 -1.69 5.52
N LEU A 48 -5.41 -2.95 5.53
CA LEU A 48 -5.92 -3.99 4.63
C LEU A 48 -7.40 -4.28 4.84
N ASP A 49 -7.87 -4.30 6.09
CA ASP A 49 -9.28 -4.52 6.42
C ASP A 49 -10.17 -3.37 5.91
N GLN A 50 -9.62 -2.15 5.80
CA GLN A 50 -10.29 -0.98 5.22
C GLN A 50 -10.20 -0.94 3.69
N CYS A 51 -9.24 -1.67 3.11
CA CYS A 51 -9.03 -1.74 1.66
C CYS A 51 -10.12 -2.60 1.02
N GLN A 52 -11.17 -1.95 0.50
CA GLN A 52 -12.20 -2.62 -0.27
C GLN A 52 -11.77 -2.70 -1.75
N ALA A 53 -11.48 -3.92 -2.21
CA ALA A 53 -11.28 -4.19 -3.63
C ALA A 53 -12.64 -4.14 -4.34
N GLN A 54 -12.96 -3.01 -4.96
CA GLN A 54 -14.14 -2.86 -5.81
C GLN A 54 -13.65 -3.00 -7.26
N GLY A 55 -14.31 -3.86 -8.05
CA GLY A 55 -13.81 -4.33 -9.34
C GLY A 55 -13.41 -3.23 -10.32
N GLY A 56 -12.30 -3.45 -11.04
CA GLY A 56 -11.81 -2.55 -12.09
C GLY A 56 -12.51 -2.79 -13.42
N GLY A 57 -12.75 -1.72 -14.18
CA GLY A 57 -13.06 -1.79 -15.60
C GLY A 57 -11.78 -1.80 -16.43
N ASP A 58 -11.86 -2.13 -17.71
CA ASP A 58 -10.74 -2.07 -18.68
C ASP A 58 -10.21 -0.62 -18.95
N GLY A 59 -10.44 0.31 -18.02
CA GLY A 59 -9.94 1.68 -18.07
C GLY A 59 -8.48 1.78 -17.65
N PRO A 60 -7.83 2.95 -17.86
CA PRO A 60 -6.46 3.16 -17.43
C PRO A 60 -6.38 3.19 -15.89
N GLU A 61 -6.00 2.06 -15.30
CA GLU A 61 -5.72 1.93 -13.87
C GLU A 61 -4.57 2.88 -13.45
N ALA A 62 -4.67 3.53 -12.29
CA ALA A 62 -3.63 4.42 -11.77
C ALA A 62 -2.44 3.69 -11.13
N VAL A 63 -2.10 2.49 -11.64
CA VAL A 63 -0.95 1.68 -11.18
C VAL A 63 0.34 2.48 -11.26
N ALA A 64 0.51 3.25 -12.34
CA ALA A 64 1.70 4.08 -12.54
C ALA A 64 1.81 5.18 -11.47
N ASP A 65 0.70 5.81 -11.10
CA ASP A 65 0.66 6.81 -10.02
C ASP A 65 0.93 6.17 -8.66
N GLY A 66 0.39 4.97 -8.41
CA GLY A 66 0.68 4.19 -7.22
C GLY A 66 2.18 3.86 -7.09
N LEU A 67 2.81 3.38 -8.17
CA LEU A 67 4.24 3.11 -8.20
C LEU A 67 5.08 4.38 -8.06
N HIS A 68 4.63 5.50 -8.63
CA HIS A 68 5.30 6.78 -8.46
C HIS A 68 5.26 7.26 -6.99
N ASP A 69 4.13 7.05 -6.30
CA ASP A 69 4.01 7.41 -4.88
C ASP A 69 4.83 6.50 -3.96
N VAL A 70 5.08 5.24 -4.33
CA VAL A 70 6.01 4.36 -3.60
C VAL A 70 7.42 4.96 -3.51
N LEU A 71 7.86 5.74 -4.52
CA LEU A 71 9.17 6.40 -4.50
C LEU A 71 9.27 7.53 -3.47
N LYS A 72 8.14 8.00 -2.93
CA LYS A 72 8.06 9.10 -1.96
C LYS A 72 7.95 8.63 -0.50
N LEU A 73 7.85 7.33 -0.27
CA LEU A 73 7.78 6.74 1.08
C LEU A 73 9.05 7.01 1.87
N SER A 74 8.96 6.89 3.21
CA SER A 74 10.07 7.09 4.13
C SER A 74 11.06 5.91 4.13
N TRP A 75 11.61 5.59 2.96
CA TRP A 75 12.63 4.56 2.78
C TRP A 75 13.84 4.86 3.66
N ARG A 76 14.44 3.82 4.22
CA ARG A 76 15.72 3.96 4.94
C ARG A 76 16.77 4.46 3.95
N ALA A 77 17.54 5.47 4.36
CA ALA A 77 18.69 5.90 3.58
C ALA A 77 19.62 4.69 3.38
N THR A 78 20.01 4.45 2.13
CA THR A 78 21.09 3.53 1.81
C THR A 78 22.38 4.26 2.19
N SER A 79 22.93 3.94 3.36
CA SER A 79 24.31 4.31 3.70
C SER A 79 25.29 3.27 3.18
#